data_AF-S6GLZ0-F1
#
_entry.id   AF-S6GLZ0-F1
#
_cell.length_a   1.000
_cell.length_b   1.000
_cell.length_c   1.000
_cell.angle_alpha   90.00
_cell.angle_beta   90.00
_cell.angle_gamma   90.00
#
_symmetry.space_group_name_H-M   'P 1'
#
loop_
_entity.id
_entity.type
_entity.pdbx_description
1 polymer ?
#
loop_
_entity_poly.entity_id
_entity_poly.type
_entity_poly.pdbx_seq_one_letter_code
_entity_poly.pdbx_strand_id
1 'polypeptide(L)'
;MSLVKTRMVDQIAVLEIDSPPVNALSAQLRSDMISALQALQQQVKLQAIVLHCAGSTFICGADIREFDGEPLAPHLPELIALLEGSSVPVVALLHGHVLGGGLEVAAACHYRVALKSTSVGLPEVGLGVVPGAGGCQRMMRLVGVEEAVKLATSGRAVKVTDSRYALLCEQLVDSGDDLLEQGMAWIQQQLADNSLSIKSTSELALDNAAEKIDWQLLKKQVQRSAKSNTAPIKLLHQLEKNWPLSVQQGEKQTRELFLQLRQSSEAKALRYAFFSEKKMQAGGSQQTFTISEVAVIGAGTMGSAIAICFADAGFKVILLEQSQQALERGLKRIEEQYQRSCKSGRISQAQMDQRLAAIQGSCEYVSISNVDLVIEAAFESLQVKQAIFKSLDSV
;
A
#
# COMPACT_ATOMS: atom_id res chain seq x y z
N MET A 1 -7.40 7.63 -27.56
CA MET A 1 -5.96 7.33 -27.73
C MET A 1 -5.64 6.16 -26.81
N SER A 2 -4.79 5.22 -27.23
CA SER A 2 -4.39 4.08 -26.39
C SER A 2 -3.71 4.57 -25.11
N LEU A 3 -4.02 3.94 -23.97
CA LEU A 3 -3.34 4.14 -22.68
C LEU A 3 -2.05 3.32 -22.57
N VAL A 4 -1.73 2.55 -23.62
CA VAL A 4 -0.56 1.69 -23.71
C VAL A 4 0.25 2.04 -24.95
N LYS A 5 1.56 2.18 -24.78
CA LYS A 5 2.53 2.35 -25.87
C LYS A 5 3.45 1.15 -25.90
N THR A 6 3.79 0.67 -27.09
CA THR A 6 4.78 -0.39 -27.27
C THR A 6 5.98 0.13 -28.03
N ARG A 7 7.18 -0.24 -27.60
CA ARG A 7 8.44 0.03 -28.33
C ARG A 7 9.35 -1.18 -28.26
N MET A 8 10.07 -1.46 -29.34
CA MET A 8 11.06 -2.52 -29.40
C MET A 8 12.45 -1.97 -29.05
N VAL A 9 13.18 -2.70 -28.21
CA VAL A 9 14.60 -2.50 -27.93
C VAL A 9 15.28 -3.84 -28.20
N ASP A 10 15.97 -3.94 -29.33
CA ASP A 10 16.47 -5.20 -29.86
C ASP A 10 15.36 -6.27 -29.97
N GLN A 11 15.45 -7.34 -29.17
CA GLN A 11 14.49 -8.44 -29.12
C GLN A 11 13.53 -8.37 -27.92
N ILE A 12 13.52 -7.24 -27.20
CA ILE A 12 12.71 -7.02 -26.01
C ILE A 12 11.65 -5.97 -26.33
N ALA A 13 10.38 -6.27 -26.05
CA ALA A 13 9.29 -5.30 -26.18
C ALA A 13 9.05 -4.60 -24.84
N VAL A 14 9.10 -3.27 -24.83
CA VAL A 14 8.65 -2.47 -23.68
C VAL A 14 7.21 -2.05 -23.93
N LEU A 15 6.30 -2.55 -23.09
CA LEU A 15 4.90 -2.16 -23.00
C LEU A 15 4.77 -1.16 -21.85
N GLU A 16 4.67 0.12 -22.21
CA GLU A 16 4.51 1.22 -21.28
C GLU A 16 3.03 1.57 -21.08
N ILE A 17 2.59 1.53 -19.83
CA ILE A 17 1.24 1.93 -19.38
C ILE A 17 1.30 3.38 -18.91
N ASP A 18 0.43 4.23 -19.44
CA ASP A 18 0.33 5.65 -19.07
C ASP A 18 -1.15 6.03 -18.93
N SER A 19 -1.70 5.76 -17.73
CA SER A 19 -3.11 5.99 -17.38
C SER A 19 -3.18 6.79 -16.07
N PRO A 20 -2.88 8.10 -16.10
CA PRO A 20 -2.84 8.91 -14.89
C PRO A 20 -4.21 9.00 -14.20
N PRO A 21 -4.24 9.25 -12.87
CA PRO A 21 -3.08 9.59 -12.03
C PRO A 21 -2.32 8.39 -11.46
N VAL A 22 -2.91 7.19 -11.45
CA VAL A 22 -2.39 6.03 -10.69
C VAL A 22 -2.43 4.71 -11.44
N ASN A 23 -2.56 4.76 -12.77
CA ASN A 23 -2.60 3.58 -13.63
C ASN A 23 -3.69 2.57 -13.24
N ALA A 24 -4.87 3.06 -12.86
CA ALA A 24 -5.98 2.20 -12.45
C ALA A 24 -6.46 1.34 -13.64
N LEU A 25 -6.70 0.05 -13.40
CA LEU A 25 -7.19 -0.92 -14.39
C LEU A 25 -8.65 -0.65 -14.76
N SER A 26 -8.89 0.38 -15.55
CA SER A 26 -10.18 0.63 -16.21
C SER A 26 -10.42 -0.37 -17.33
N ALA A 27 -11.66 -0.50 -17.81
CA ALA A 27 -12.01 -1.35 -18.95
C ALA A 27 -11.18 -0.98 -20.18
N GLN A 28 -10.95 0.31 -20.43
CA GLN A 28 -10.11 0.79 -21.51
C GLN A 28 -8.66 0.32 -21.35
N LEU A 29 -8.06 0.50 -20.17
CA LEU A 29 -6.68 0.09 -19.95
C LEU A 29 -6.52 -1.43 -20.11
N ARG A 30 -7.45 -2.22 -19.56
CA ARG A 30 -7.45 -3.69 -19.72
C ARG A 30 -7.53 -4.08 -21.21
N SER A 31 -8.40 -3.44 -21.99
CA SER A 31 -8.50 -3.67 -23.44
C SER A 31 -7.21 -3.31 -24.17
N ASP A 32 -6.64 -2.14 -23.91
CA ASP A 32 -5.42 -1.67 -24.57
C ASP A 32 -4.23 -2.61 -24.27
N MET A 33 -4.11 -3.07 -23.02
CA MET A 33 -3.10 -4.04 -22.63
C MET A 33 -3.27 -5.38 -23.35
N ILE A 34 -4.50 -5.92 -23.41
CA ILE A 34 -4.80 -7.18 -24.09
C ILE A 34 -4.45 -7.06 -25.58
N SER A 35 -4.89 -6.01 -26.26
CA SER A 35 -4.60 -5.79 -27.67
C SER A 35 -3.10 -5.65 -27.94
N ALA A 36 -2.37 -4.92 -27.09
CA ALA A 36 -0.93 -4.77 -27.20
C ALA A 36 -0.19 -6.10 -27.00
N LEU A 37 -0.55 -6.87 -25.98
CA LEU A 37 0.06 -8.18 -25.70
C LEU A 37 -0.19 -9.18 -26.83
N GLN A 38 -1.42 -9.24 -27.36
CA GLN A 38 -1.74 -10.09 -28.50
C GLN A 38 -0.93 -9.72 -29.74
N ALA A 39 -0.77 -8.42 -30.02
CA ALA A 39 0.03 -7.94 -31.14
C ALA A 39 1.53 -8.27 -30.98
N LEU A 40 2.07 -8.17 -29.76
CA LEU A 40 3.46 -8.51 -29.46
C LEU A 40 3.74 -10.01 -29.65
N GLN A 41 2.80 -10.89 -29.25
CA GLN A 41 2.97 -12.34 -29.40
C GLN A 41 3.03 -12.83 -30.85
N GLN A 42 2.66 -11.99 -31.83
CA GLN A 42 2.80 -12.30 -33.27
C GLN A 42 4.20 -11.96 -33.83
N GLN A 43 5.10 -11.37 -33.02
CA GLN A 43 6.43 -10.97 -33.46
C GLN A 43 7.43 -12.13 -33.43
N VAL A 44 8.03 -12.46 -34.58
CA VAL A 44 8.90 -13.64 -34.77
C VAL A 44 10.20 -13.60 -33.96
N LYS A 45 10.73 -12.41 -33.65
CA LYS A 45 12.02 -12.22 -32.96
C LYS A 45 11.89 -11.75 -31.51
N LEU A 46 10.70 -11.84 -30.92
CA LEU A 46 10.48 -11.41 -29.55
C LEU A 46 11.06 -12.45 -28.57
N GLN A 47 11.90 -11.98 -27.64
CA GLN A 47 12.49 -12.82 -26.60
C GLN A 47 11.94 -12.51 -25.20
N ALA A 48 11.45 -11.29 -24.96
CA ALA A 48 10.84 -10.92 -23.69
C ALA A 48 9.91 -9.70 -23.84
N ILE A 49 8.94 -9.58 -22.92
CA ILE A 49 8.08 -8.40 -22.76
C ILE A 49 8.37 -7.77 -21.41
N VAL A 50 8.47 -6.45 -21.38
CA VAL A 50 8.62 -5.63 -20.17
C VAL A 50 7.33 -4.85 -19.95
N LEU A 51 6.68 -5.06 -18.81
CA LEU A 51 5.61 -4.18 -18.34
C LEU A 51 6.21 -3.05 -17.53
N HIS A 52 6.09 -1.83 -18.04
CA HIS A 52 6.54 -0.60 -17.41
C HIS A 52 5.36 0.36 -17.24
N CYS A 53 5.34 1.17 -16.19
CA CYS A 53 4.31 2.20 -15.99
C CYS A 53 4.96 3.58 -15.93
N ALA A 54 4.38 4.56 -16.62
CA ALA A 54 4.70 5.96 -16.45
C ALA A 54 4.11 6.51 -15.13
N GLY A 55 4.61 7.66 -14.69
CA GLY A 55 4.12 8.37 -13.51
C GLY A 55 4.69 7.85 -12.19
N SER A 56 4.04 8.19 -11.08
CA SER A 56 4.57 7.97 -9.72
C SER A 56 4.37 6.55 -9.17
N THR A 57 3.74 5.66 -9.95
CA THR A 57 3.33 4.35 -9.46
C THR A 57 3.17 3.35 -10.60
N PHE A 58 3.35 2.06 -10.31
CA PHE A 58 2.81 0.98 -11.13
C PHE A 58 1.26 1.01 -11.08
N ILE A 59 0.61 -0.08 -11.42
CA ILE A 59 -0.84 -0.22 -11.37
C ILE A 59 -1.35 -0.18 -9.91
N CYS A 60 -2.14 0.83 -9.57
CA CYS A 60 -2.73 0.99 -8.25
C CYS A 60 -4.17 0.43 -8.18
N GLY A 61 -4.34 -0.82 -8.60
CA GLY A 61 -5.59 -1.56 -8.50
C GLY A 61 -6.58 -1.31 -9.64
N ALA A 62 -7.81 -1.77 -9.43
CA ALA A 62 -8.89 -1.58 -10.38
C ALA A 62 -9.51 -0.18 -10.26
N ASP A 63 -10.15 0.28 -11.34
CA ASP A 63 -10.91 1.52 -11.27
C ASP A 63 -12.18 1.31 -10.42
N ILE A 64 -12.17 1.82 -9.19
CA ILE A 64 -13.25 1.66 -8.22
C ILE A 64 -14.56 2.30 -8.73
N ARG A 65 -14.47 3.26 -9.68
CA ARG A 65 -15.66 3.87 -10.30
C ARG A 65 -16.44 2.85 -11.16
N GLU A 66 -15.80 1.78 -11.61
CA GLU A 66 -16.43 0.67 -12.35
C GLU A 66 -17.03 -0.41 -11.43
N PHE A 67 -17.00 -0.23 -10.09
CA PHE A 67 -17.46 -1.26 -9.17
C PHE A 67 -18.97 -1.25 -8.95
N ASP A 68 -19.65 -0.19 -9.39
CA ASP A 68 -21.10 -0.11 -9.39
C ASP A 68 -21.66 -0.65 -10.71
N GLY A 69 -22.75 -1.42 -10.64
CA GLY A 69 -23.33 -2.11 -11.80
C GLY A 69 -22.63 -3.42 -12.16
N GLU A 70 -22.86 -3.95 -13.35
CA GLU A 70 -22.22 -5.19 -13.82
C GLU A 70 -20.73 -5.00 -14.12
N PRO A 71 -19.87 -6.02 -13.94
CA PRO A 71 -18.47 -5.93 -14.32
C PRO A 71 -18.32 -5.67 -15.83
N LEU A 72 -17.45 -4.73 -16.19
CA LEU A 72 -17.20 -4.38 -17.59
C LEU A 72 -16.13 -5.29 -18.22
N ALA A 73 -16.41 -5.80 -19.41
CA ALA A 73 -15.43 -6.53 -20.22
C ALA A 73 -14.41 -5.57 -20.89
N PRO A 74 -13.18 -6.04 -21.20
CA PRO A 74 -12.63 -7.33 -20.81
C PRO A 74 -12.38 -7.39 -19.29
N HIS A 75 -12.55 -8.55 -18.68
CA HIS A 75 -12.33 -8.70 -17.23
C HIS A 75 -10.85 -8.90 -16.91
N LEU A 76 -10.44 -8.49 -15.70
CA LEU A 76 -9.04 -8.66 -15.27
C LEU A 76 -8.51 -10.11 -15.38
N PRO A 77 -9.26 -11.18 -15.05
CA PRO A 77 -8.81 -12.55 -15.25
C PRO A 77 -8.39 -12.88 -16.69
N GLU A 78 -8.97 -12.23 -17.71
CA GLU A 78 -8.60 -12.45 -19.11
C GLU A 78 -7.20 -11.89 -19.40
N LEU A 79 -6.89 -10.70 -18.88
CA LEU A 79 -5.56 -10.11 -18.96
C LEU A 79 -4.53 -10.95 -18.17
N ILE A 80 -4.90 -11.43 -16.98
CA ILE A 80 -4.05 -12.30 -16.15
C ILE A 80 -3.68 -13.58 -16.89
N ALA A 81 -4.66 -14.26 -17.50
CA ALA A 81 -4.43 -15.47 -18.27
C ALA A 81 -3.53 -15.22 -19.50
N LEU A 82 -3.67 -14.06 -20.16
CA LEU A 82 -2.84 -13.69 -21.31
C LEU A 82 -1.38 -13.41 -20.92
N LEU A 83 -1.15 -12.79 -19.76
CA LEU A 83 0.18 -12.51 -19.23
C LEU A 83 0.89 -13.80 -18.83
N GLU A 84 0.22 -14.64 -18.05
CA GLU A 84 0.78 -15.89 -17.53
C GLU A 84 0.94 -16.95 -18.62
N GLY A 85 0.07 -16.93 -19.63
CA GLY A 85 0.15 -17.82 -20.80
C GLY A 85 1.01 -17.29 -21.95
N SER A 86 1.82 -16.24 -21.72
CA SER A 86 2.64 -15.65 -22.78
C SER A 86 3.70 -16.64 -23.28
N SER A 87 3.88 -16.69 -24.60
CA SER A 87 4.89 -17.51 -25.28
C SER A 87 6.33 -17.03 -25.09
N VAL A 88 6.51 -15.89 -24.43
CA VAL A 88 7.81 -15.32 -24.06
C VAL A 88 7.78 -14.87 -22.59
N PRO A 89 8.93 -14.83 -21.89
CA PRO A 89 9.05 -14.23 -20.58
C PRO A 89 8.44 -12.81 -20.51
N VAL A 90 7.71 -12.53 -19.42
CA VAL A 90 7.09 -11.23 -19.16
C VAL A 90 7.64 -10.74 -17.82
N VAL A 91 8.23 -9.55 -17.82
CA VAL A 91 8.91 -8.97 -16.66
C VAL A 91 8.20 -7.69 -16.25
N ALA A 92 7.71 -7.63 -15.02
CA ALA A 92 7.08 -6.43 -14.47
C ALA A 92 8.13 -5.56 -13.75
N LEU A 93 8.19 -4.28 -14.11
CA LEU A 93 9.02 -3.28 -13.42
C LEU A 93 8.16 -2.51 -12.42
N LEU A 94 8.42 -2.71 -11.14
CA LEU A 94 7.55 -2.27 -10.04
C LEU A 94 8.10 -1.04 -9.31
N HIS A 95 7.35 0.06 -9.31
CA HIS A 95 7.61 1.26 -8.50
C HIS A 95 6.35 1.79 -7.82
N GLY A 96 6.54 2.65 -6.82
CA GLY A 96 5.45 3.31 -6.12
C GLY A 96 4.51 2.32 -5.42
N HIS A 97 3.25 2.31 -5.80
CA HIS A 97 2.21 1.45 -5.22
C HIS A 97 1.74 0.38 -6.23
N VAL A 98 1.93 -0.88 -5.87
CA VAL A 98 1.46 -2.06 -6.63
C VAL A 98 0.34 -2.70 -5.83
N LEU A 99 -0.90 -2.25 -6.07
CA LEU A 99 -2.03 -2.57 -5.19
C LEU A 99 -3.13 -3.32 -5.91
N GLY A 100 -3.81 -4.22 -5.19
CA GLY A 100 -4.97 -4.97 -5.63
C GLY A 100 -4.74 -5.64 -6.99
N GLY A 101 -5.62 -5.36 -7.96
CA GLY A 101 -5.46 -5.85 -9.34
C GLY A 101 -4.10 -5.57 -9.98
N GLY A 102 -3.37 -4.54 -9.57
CA GLY A 102 -2.00 -4.30 -10.03
C GLY A 102 -0.98 -5.30 -9.49
N LEU A 103 -1.14 -5.74 -8.24
CA LEU A 103 -0.37 -6.85 -7.70
C LEU A 103 -0.79 -8.18 -8.32
N GLU A 104 -2.07 -8.35 -8.68
CA GLU A 104 -2.53 -9.52 -9.44
C GLU A 104 -1.84 -9.57 -10.82
N VAL A 105 -1.76 -8.45 -11.53
CA VAL A 105 -1.01 -8.32 -12.80
C VAL A 105 0.47 -8.62 -12.61
N ALA A 106 1.12 -8.05 -11.60
CA ALA A 106 2.53 -8.28 -11.33
C ALA A 106 2.82 -9.76 -10.97
N ALA A 107 1.93 -10.40 -10.21
CA ALA A 107 2.06 -11.80 -9.83
C ALA A 107 1.85 -12.75 -11.02
N ALA A 108 1.04 -12.36 -12.02
CA ALA A 108 0.84 -13.12 -13.25
C ALA A 108 2.00 -13.01 -14.25
N CYS A 109 2.86 -12.00 -14.12
CA CYS A 109 4.10 -11.92 -14.89
C CYS A 109 5.06 -13.05 -14.49
N HIS A 110 5.98 -13.42 -15.37
CA HIS A 110 6.98 -14.45 -15.10
C HIS A 110 8.04 -13.96 -14.10
N TYR A 111 8.39 -12.67 -14.17
CA TYR A 111 9.39 -12.03 -13.30
C TYR A 111 8.94 -10.63 -12.87
N ARG A 112 9.52 -10.13 -11.79
CA ARG A 112 9.29 -8.84 -11.13
C ARG A 112 10.63 -8.24 -10.66
N VAL A 113 10.98 -7.09 -11.20
CA VAL A 113 12.08 -6.25 -10.71
C VAL A 113 11.48 -5.01 -10.07
N ALA A 114 11.92 -4.63 -8.87
CA ALA A 114 11.28 -3.55 -8.12
C ALA A 114 12.26 -2.52 -7.56
N LEU A 115 11.86 -1.26 -7.49
CA LEU A 115 12.54 -0.31 -6.60
C LEU A 115 12.33 -0.73 -5.13
N LYS A 116 13.35 -0.55 -4.27
CA LYS A 116 13.25 -0.78 -2.82
C LYS A 116 12.17 0.08 -2.15
N SER A 117 11.84 1.23 -2.74
CA SER A 117 10.76 2.10 -2.27
C SER A 117 9.36 1.56 -2.54
N THR A 118 9.21 0.50 -3.34
CA THR A 118 7.90 -0.05 -3.74
C THR A 118 7.12 -0.60 -2.55
N SER A 119 5.83 -0.27 -2.54
CA SER A 119 4.84 -0.81 -1.61
C SER A 119 3.87 -1.73 -2.37
N VAL A 120 3.62 -2.93 -1.86
CA VAL A 120 2.75 -3.94 -2.48
C VAL A 120 1.58 -4.28 -1.54
N GLY A 121 0.42 -4.65 -2.08
CA GLY A 121 -0.70 -5.08 -1.23
C GLY A 121 -1.95 -5.50 -1.96
N LEU A 122 -2.85 -6.16 -1.23
CA LEU A 122 -4.18 -6.58 -1.67
C LEU A 122 -5.24 -5.91 -0.78
N PRO A 123 -5.51 -4.60 -0.96
CA PRO A 123 -6.34 -3.81 -0.06
C PRO A 123 -7.86 -3.95 -0.28
N GLU A 124 -8.31 -4.88 -1.13
CA GLU A 124 -9.70 -5.06 -1.58
C GLU A 124 -10.70 -5.18 -0.43
N VAL A 125 -10.29 -5.81 0.67
CA VAL A 125 -11.12 -5.94 1.86
C VAL A 125 -11.50 -4.59 2.45
N GLY A 126 -10.68 -3.56 2.29
CA GLY A 126 -11.01 -2.17 2.68
C GLY A 126 -12.18 -1.57 1.91
N LEU A 127 -12.47 -2.10 0.71
CA LEU A 127 -13.62 -1.72 -0.12
C LEU A 127 -14.81 -2.70 0.04
N GLY A 128 -14.71 -3.62 1.00
CA GLY A 128 -15.73 -4.64 1.27
C GLY A 128 -15.78 -5.76 0.24
N VAL A 129 -14.75 -5.91 -0.60
CA VAL A 129 -14.62 -7.00 -1.58
C VAL A 129 -13.33 -7.81 -1.32
N VAL A 130 -12.96 -8.72 -2.21
CA VAL A 130 -11.75 -9.56 -2.07
C VAL A 130 -10.95 -9.55 -3.38
N PRO A 131 -9.65 -9.93 -3.39
CA PRO A 131 -8.89 -10.06 -4.63
C PRO A 131 -9.61 -10.98 -5.61
N GLY A 132 -9.87 -10.50 -6.83
CA GLY A 132 -10.86 -11.08 -7.73
C GLY A 132 -10.30 -11.65 -9.03
N ALA A 133 -8.98 -11.64 -9.22
CA ALA A 133 -8.29 -12.10 -10.41
C ALA A 133 -7.05 -12.96 -10.08
N GLY A 134 -7.14 -13.73 -8.98
CA GLY A 134 -6.16 -14.77 -8.64
C GLY A 134 -4.96 -14.31 -7.82
N GLY A 135 -4.97 -13.09 -7.30
CA GLY A 135 -3.92 -12.56 -6.42
C GLY A 135 -3.62 -13.47 -5.24
N CYS A 136 -4.65 -13.94 -4.52
CA CYS A 136 -4.45 -14.82 -3.37
C CYS A 136 -3.66 -16.09 -3.73
N GLN A 137 -4.01 -16.75 -4.84
CA GLN A 137 -3.41 -18.04 -5.22
C GLN A 137 -1.95 -17.89 -5.66
N ARG A 138 -1.63 -16.83 -6.43
CA ARG A 138 -0.26 -16.55 -6.86
C ARG A 138 0.61 -16.06 -5.70
N MET A 139 0.07 -15.20 -4.82
CA MET A 139 0.80 -14.75 -3.65
C MET A 139 1.15 -15.89 -2.69
N MET A 140 0.26 -16.87 -2.50
CA MET A 140 0.58 -18.06 -1.69
C MET A 140 1.83 -18.82 -2.18
N ARG A 141 2.11 -18.78 -3.49
CA ARG A 141 3.27 -19.43 -4.12
C ARG A 141 4.52 -18.54 -4.10
N LEU A 142 4.35 -17.23 -4.17
CA LEU A 142 5.46 -16.28 -4.17
C LEU A 142 6.01 -15.98 -2.77
N VAL A 143 5.12 -15.84 -1.77
CA VAL A 143 5.51 -15.39 -0.41
C VAL A 143 5.09 -16.36 0.70
N GLY A 144 4.54 -17.52 0.33
CA GLY A 144 4.00 -18.49 1.28
C GLY A 144 2.56 -18.18 1.71
N VAL A 145 1.87 -19.23 2.17
CA VAL A 145 0.42 -19.17 2.42
C VAL A 145 0.07 -18.19 3.55
N GLU A 146 0.79 -18.25 4.67
CA GLU A 146 0.49 -17.41 5.84
C GLU A 146 0.62 -15.91 5.51
N GLU A 147 1.70 -15.50 4.85
CA GLU A 147 1.95 -14.09 4.53
C GLU A 147 1.03 -13.59 3.42
N ALA A 148 0.64 -14.44 2.46
CA ALA A 148 -0.37 -14.12 1.47
C ALA A 148 -1.76 -13.89 2.10
N VAL A 149 -2.16 -14.75 3.05
CA VAL A 149 -3.41 -14.61 3.80
C VAL A 149 -3.40 -13.32 4.63
N LYS A 150 -2.30 -13.03 5.35
CA LYS A 150 -2.14 -11.78 6.10
C LYS A 150 -2.23 -10.55 5.19
N LEU A 151 -1.56 -10.57 4.03
CA LEU A 151 -1.60 -9.48 3.08
C LEU A 151 -3.03 -9.20 2.60
N ALA A 152 -3.73 -10.23 2.13
CA ALA A 152 -5.08 -10.10 1.55
C ALA A 152 -6.18 -9.78 2.57
N THR A 153 -6.02 -10.19 3.84
CA THR A 153 -7.02 -9.94 4.89
C THR A 153 -6.79 -8.66 5.69
N SER A 154 -5.59 -8.09 5.63
CA SER A 154 -5.23 -6.88 6.40
C SER A 154 -5.77 -5.59 5.80
N GLY A 155 -5.96 -5.54 4.48
CA GLY A 155 -6.28 -4.31 3.76
C GLY A 155 -5.11 -3.33 3.64
N ARG A 156 -3.87 -3.75 3.96
CA ARG A 156 -2.69 -2.87 4.06
C ARG A 156 -1.68 -3.15 2.96
N ALA A 157 -0.88 -2.14 2.65
CA ALA A 157 0.32 -2.28 1.85
C ALA A 157 1.55 -2.50 2.75
N VAL A 158 2.53 -3.23 2.23
CA VAL A 158 3.82 -3.52 2.87
C VAL A 158 4.95 -3.11 1.93
N LYS A 159 6.12 -2.76 2.47
CA LYS A 159 7.30 -2.52 1.64
C LYS A 159 7.82 -3.82 1.05
N VAL A 160 8.24 -3.79 -0.20
CA VAL A 160 8.80 -4.97 -0.88
C VAL A 160 10.11 -5.44 -0.23
N THR A 161 10.79 -4.57 0.52
CA THR A 161 12.00 -4.89 1.30
C THR A 161 11.74 -5.62 2.61
N ASP A 162 10.48 -5.77 3.02
CA ASP A 162 10.14 -6.59 4.18
C ASP A 162 10.52 -8.05 3.87
N SER A 163 11.31 -8.68 4.74
CA SER A 163 11.89 -10.00 4.49
C SER A 163 10.84 -11.09 4.22
N ARG A 164 9.60 -10.88 4.68
CA ARG A 164 8.47 -11.79 4.44
C ARG A 164 7.94 -11.73 3.01
N TYR A 165 8.21 -10.63 2.31
CA TYR A 165 7.75 -10.35 0.95
C TYR A 165 8.89 -10.19 -0.06
N ALA A 166 10.15 -10.25 0.40
CA ALA A 166 11.32 -10.06 -0.45
C ALA A 166 11.41 -11.08 -1.61
N LEU A 167 10.88 -12.29 -1.43
CA LEU A 167 10.81 -13.33 -2.47
C LEU A 167 9.80 -13.04 -3.59
N LEU A 168 9.01 -11.97 -3.46
CA LEU A 168 8.13 -11.50 -4.53
C LEU A 168 8.91 -11.07 -5.78
N CYS A 169 10.11 -10.50 -5.61
CA CYS A 169 10.87 -9.89 -6.69
C CYS A 169 12.22 -10.58 -6.86
N GLU A 170 12.60 -10.84 -8.11
CA GLU A 170 13.90 -11.44 -8.42
C GLU A 170 15.04 -10.44 -8.23
N GLN A 171 14.77 -9.14 -8.32
CA GLN A 171 15.74 -8.10 -8.02
C GLN A 171 15.09 -6.86 -7.39
N LEU A 172 15.78 -6.30 -6.39
CA LEU A 172 15.48 -5.00 -5.81
C LEU A 172 16.55 -3.97 -6.20
N VAL A 173 16.12 -2.83 -6.72
CA VAL A 173 16.93 -1.71 -7.22
C VAL A 173 16.79 -0.51 -6.29
N ASP A 174 17.83 0.31 -6.15
CA ASP A 174 17.80 1.49 -5.28
C ASP A 174 16.92 2.62 -5.84
N SER A 175 16.28 3.40 -4.97
CA SER A 175 15.23 4.37 -5.34
C SER A 175 15.69 5.58 -6.16
N GLY A 176 17.00 5.78 -6.33
CA GLY A 176 17.58 6.85 -7.14
C GLY A 176 17.91 6.44 -8.58
N ASP A 177 17.80 5.15 -8.91
CA ASP A 177 18.18 4.62 -10.21
C ASP A 177 17.00 4.67 -11.20
N ASP A 178 17.32 4.72 -12.50
CA ASP A 178 16.32 4.54 -13.56
C ASP A 178 15.89 3.05 -13.59
N LEU A 179 14.68 2.79 -13.10
CA LEU A 179 14.13 1.44 -13.02
C LEU A 179 14.03 0.76 -14.40
N LEU A 180 13.74 1.52 -15.46
CA LEU A 180 13.60 0.97 -16.80
C LEU A 180 14.97 0.57 -17.35
N GLU A 181 15.99 1.40 -17.16
CA GLU A 181 17.37 1.07 -17.53
C GLU A 181 17.86 -0.18 -16.78
N GLN A 182 17.71 -0.20 -15.45
CA GLN A 182 18.16 -1.31 -14.61
C GLN A 182 17.39 -2.61 -14.89
N GLY A 183 16.07 -2.50 -15.11
CA GLY A 183 15.24 -3.64 -15.48
C GLY A 183 15.64 -4.22 -16.84
N MET A 184 15.91 -3.36 -17.84
CA MET A 184 16.39 -3.80 -19.15
C MET A 184 17.76 -4.47 -19.06
N ALA A 185 18.69 -3.91 -18.27
CA ALA A 185 20.00 -4.50 -18.04
C ALA A 185 19.90 -5.89 -17.39
N TRP A 186 19.03 -6.05 -16.39
CA TRP A 186 18.77 -7.34 -15.76
C TRP A 186 18.26 -8.37 -16.77
N ILE A 187 17.27 -8.00 -17.60
CA ILE A 187 16.71 -8.88 -18.64
C ILE A 187 17.77 -9.29 -19.65
N GLN A 188 18.57 -8.34 -20.14
CA GLN A 188 19.66 -8.61 -21.08
C GLN A 188 20.68 -9.58 -20.49
N GLN A 189 21.02 -9.42 -19.21
CA GLN A 189 21.88 -10.36 -18.50
C GLN A 189 21.24 -11.76 -18.44
N GLN A 190 19.96 -11.88 -18.06
CA GLN A 190 19.30 -13.18 -17.99
C GLN A 190 19.17 -13.85 -19.38
N LEU A 191 19.03 -13.08 -20.45
CA LEU A 191 19.04 -13.59 -21.82
C LEU A 191 20.44 -14.09 -22.22
N ALA A 192 21.50 -13.35 -21.89
CA ALA A 192 22.88 -13.76 -22.15
C ALA A 192 23.25 -15.05 -21.40
N ASP A 193 22.75 -15.18 -20.17
CA ASP A 193 22.97 -16.35 -19.32
C ASP A 193 22.05 -17.55 -19.67
N ASN A 194 21.13 -17.39 -20.63
CA ASN A 194 20.06 -18.36 -20.95
C ASN A 194 19.21 -18.76 -19.74
N SER A 195 19.06 -17.88 -18.75
CA SER A 195 18.29 -18.11 -17.52
C SER A 195 16.87 -17.54 -17.57
N LEU A 196 16.58 -16.67 -18.55
CA LEU A 196 15.24 -16.13 -18.76
C LEU A 196 14.33 -17.15 -19.44
N SER A 197 13.54 -17.86 -18.65
CA SER A 197 12.55 -18.84 -19.15
C SER A 197 11.12 -18.48 -18.74
N ILE A 198 10.14 -19.06 -19.42
CA ILE A 198 8.71 -18.96 -19.06
C ILE A 198 8.50 -19.73 -17.75
N LYS A 199 8.05 -19.02 -16.71
CA LYS A 199 7.82 -19.57 -15.36
C LYS A 199 6.47 -19.11 -14.85
N SER A 200 5.43 -19.90 -15.08
CA SER A 200 4.08 -19.57 -14.62
C SER A 200 4.02 -19.59 -13.10
N THR A 201 3.65 -18.46 -12.49
CA THR A 201 3.51 -18.35 -11.03
C THR A 201 2.48 -19.34 -10.50
N SER A 202 1.39 -19.60 -11.24
CA SER A 202 0.36 -20.57 -10.84
C SER A 202 0.86 -22.03 -10.80
N GLU A 203 1.90 -22.35 -11.55
CA GLU A 203 2.51 -23.69 -11.61
C GLU A 203 3.58 -23.91 -10.53
N LEU A 204 4.01 -22.86 -9.84
CA LEU A 204 4.94 -22.99 -8.73
C LEU A 204 4.32 -23.84 -7.60
N ALA A 205 5.14 -24.70 -7.02
CA ALA A 205 4.75 -25.46 -5.84
C ALA A 205 4.49 -24.51 -4.66
N LEU A 206 3.49 -24.84 -3.85
CA LEU A 206 3.36 -24.22 -2.55
C LEU A 206 4.53 -24.68 -1.66
N ASP A 207 5.05 -23.77 -0.84
CA ASP A 207 6.01 -24.16 0.18
C ASP A 207 5.35 -25.16 1.15
N ASN A 208 5.99 -26.29 1.38
CA ASN A 208 5.56 -27.33 2.33
C ASN A 208 5.43 -26.79 3.77
N ALA A 209 6.01 -25.61 4.07
CA ALA A 209 5.75 -24.88 5.32
C ALA A 209 4.26 -24.52 5.54
N ALA A 210 3.42 -24.57 4.50
CA ALA A 210 1.97 -24.38 4.57
C ALA A 210 1.26 -25.34 5.55
N GLU A 211 1.85 -26.49 5.88
CA GLU A 211 1.28 -27.44 6.86
C GLU A 211 1.41 -26.98 8.32
N LYS A 212 2.18 -25.91 8.60
CA LYS A 212 2.44 -25.40 9.97
C LYS A 212 1.67 -24.13 10.33
N ILE A 213 0.71 -23.70 9.51
CA ILE A 213 -0.02 -22.44 9.71
C ILE A 213 -0.91 -22.51 10.95
N ASP A 214 -0.76 -21.55 11.87
CA ASP A 214 -1.69 -21.37 12.99
C ASP A 214 -2.94 -20.58 12.55
N TRP A 215 -3.89 -21.31 11.95
CA TRP A 215 -5.18 -20.75 11.53
C TRP A 215 -6.00 -20.17 12.68
N GLN A 216 -5.83 -20.68 13.92
CA GLN A 216 -6.55 -20.14 15.07
C GLN A 216 -6.04 -18.74 15.44
N LEU A 217 -4.72 -18.55 15.39
CA LEU A 217 -4.10 -17.24 15.59
C LEU A 217 -4.53 -16.26 14.49
N LEU A 218 -4.46 -16.66 13.22
CA LEU A 218 -4.89 -15.82 12.10
C LEU A 218 -6.36 -15.41 12.23
N LYS A 219 -7.26 -16.34 12.59
CA LYS A 219 -8.68 -16.03 12.86
C LYS A 219 -8.85 -14.98 13.95
N LYS A 220 -8.17 -15.13 15.09
CA LYS A 220 -8.24 -14.15 16.19
C LYS A 220 -7.74 -12.77 15.75
N GLN A 221 -6.64 -12.73 15.00
CA GLN A 221 -6.06 -11.48 14.51
C GLN A 221 -7.00 -10.78 13.52
N VAL A 222 -7.50 -11.50 12.52
CA VAL A 222 -8.41 -10.97 11.49
C VAL A 222 -9.75 -10.56 12.10
N GLN A 223 -10.33 -11.35 13.00
CA GLN A 223 -11.57 -10.97 13.71
C GLN A 223 -11.40 -9.66 14.48
N ARG A 224 -10.26 -9.50 15.17
CA ARG A 224 -9.96 -8.27 15.91
C ARG A 224 -9.81 -7.05 14.99
N SER A 225 -9.21 -7.20 13.82
CA SER A 225 -9.00 -6.08 12.87
C SER A 225 -10.20 -5.78 12.00
N ALA A 226 -11.02 -6.78 11.67
CA ALA A 226 -12.15 -6.67 10.75
C ALA A 226 -13.28 -5.78 11.28
N LYS A 227 -13.47 -5.70 12.61
CA LYS A 227 -14.56 -4.95 13.25
C LYS A 227 -15.92 -5.33 12.61
N SER A 228 -16.63 -4.37 12.00
CA SER A 228 -17.91 -4.58 11.30
C SER A 228 -17.76 -5.01 9.84
N ASN A 229 -16.55 -4.95 9.27
CA ASN A 229 -16.32 -5.35 7.89
C ASN A 229 -16.24 -6.87 7.78
N THR A 230 -17.18 -7.48 7.05
CA THR A 230 -17.26 -8.95 6.93
C THR A 230 -16.31 -9.54 5.89
N ALA A 231 -15.77 -8.73 4.96
CA ALA A 231 -14.95 -9.21 3.85
C ALA A 231 -13.64 -9.91 4.32
N PRO A 232 -12.85 -9.37 5.27
CA PRO A 232 -11.65 -10.06 5.77
C PRO A 232 -11.93 -11.45 6.35
N ILE A 233 -13.03 -11.59 7.11
CA ILE A 233 -13.38 -12.86 7.77
C ILE A 233 -13.85 -13.89 6.73
N LYS A 234 -14.67 -13.47 5.77
CA LYS A 234 -15.13 -14.32 4.66
C LYS A 234 -13.96 -14.79 3.80
N LEU A 235 -13.04 -13.88 3.49
CA LEU A 235 -11.82 -14.22 2.74
C LEU A 235 -10.97 -15.22 3.51
N LEU A 236 -10.68 -14.97 4.80
CA LEU A 236 -9.88 -15.88 5.61
C LEU A 236 -10.46 -17.29 5.63
N HIS A 237 -11.76 -17.42 5.87
CA HIS A 237 -12.43 -18.72 5.91
C HIS A 237 -12.38 -19.44 4.56
N GLN A 238 -12.49 -18.69 3.45
CA GLN A 238 -12.33 -19.27 2.12
C GLN A 238 -10.88 -19.70 1.87
N LEU A 239 -9.88 -18.87 2.19
CA LEU A 239 -8.47 -19.20 1.96
C LEU A 239 -8.00 -20.38 2.80
N GLU A 240 -8.48 -20.54 4.03
CA GLU A 240 -8.24 -21.73 4.86
C GLU A 240 -8.70 -23.03 4.19
N LYS A 241 -9.79 -22.96 3.40
CA LYS A 241 -10.31 -24.11 2.65
C LYS A 241 -9.68 -24.27 1.27
N ASN A 242 -9.24 -23.16 0.68
CA ASN A 242 -8.84 -23.11 -0.73
C ASN A 242 -7.35 -23.24 -0.95
N TRP A 243 -6.51 -23.01 0.07
CA TRP A 243 -5.07 -23.14 -0.09
C TRP A 243 -4.59 -24.52 -0.57
N PRO A 244 -5.22 -25.68 -0.24
CA PRO A 244 -4.77 -26.98 -0.75
C PRO A 244 -5.37 -27.33 -2.12
N LEU A 245 -6.27 -26.49 -2.67
CA LEU A 245 -6.90 -26.74 -3.97
C LEU A 245 -5.96 -26.37 -5.12
N SER A 246 -6.32 -26.79 -6.34
CA SER A 246 -5.64 -26.28 -7.53
C SER A 246 -5.86 -24.77 -7.67
N VAL A 247 -4.91 -24.07 -8.32
CA VAL A 247 -5.04 -22.62 -8.58
C VAL A 247 -6.38 -22.31 -9.22
N GLN A 248 -6.73 -23.01 -10.29
CA GLN A 248 -7.96 -22.78 -11.03
C GLN A 248 -9.22 -22.90 -10.14
N GLN A 249 -9.27 -23.88 -9.24
CA GLN A 249 -10.38 -24.06 -8.30
C GLN A 249 -10.40 -22.93 -7.26
N GLY A 250 -9.24 -22.59 -6.70
CA GLY A 250 -9.11 -21.51 -5.72
C GLY A 250 -9.50 -20.16 -6.30
N GLU A 251 -9.03 -19.82 -7.50
CA GLU A 251 -9.36 -18.59 -8.22
C GLU A 251 -10.84 -18.50 -8.55
N LYS A 252 -11.43 -19.59 -9.06
CA LYS A 252 -12.87 -19.64 -9.36
C LYS A 252 -13.70 -19.32 -8.12
N GLN A 253 -13.42 -19.97 -7.00
CA GLN A 253 -14.16 -19.74 -5.76
C GLN A 253 -13.95 -18.33 -5.21
N THR A 254 -12.72 -17.79 -5.26
CA THR A 254 -12.48 -16.41 -4.82
C THR A 254 -13.15 -15.39 -5.75
N ARG A 255 -13.23 -15.68 -7.05
CA ARG A 255 -14.01 -14.87 -8.01
C ARG A 255 -15.51 -14.87 -7.68
N GLU A 256 -16.08 -16.02 -7.35
CA GLU A 256 -17.48 -16.12 -6.91
C GLU A 256 -17.74 -15.28 -5.64
N LEU A 257 -16.83 -15.35 -4.65
CA LEU A 257 -16.91 -14.53 -3.44
C LEU A 257 -16.78 -13.02 -3.76
N PHE A 258 -15.88 -12.64 -4.66
CA PHE A 258 -15.74 -11.26 -5.12
C PHE A 258 -17.05 -10.72 -5.70
N LEU A 259 -17.67 -11.46 -6.63
CA LEU A 259 -18.92 -11.05 -7.28
C LEU A 259 -20.07 -10.93 -6.28
N GLN A 260 -20.17 -11.88 -5.33
CA GLN A 260 -21.15 -11.83 -4.26
C GLN A 260 -20.95 -10.58 -3.37
N LEU A 261 -19.72 -10.31 -2.93
CA LEU A 261 -19.43 -9.19 -2.03
C LEU A 261 -19.57 -7.84 -2.73
N ARG A 262 -19.19 -7.72 -4.00
CA ARG A 262 -19.26 -6.47 -4.78
C ARG A 262 -20.66 -5.85 -4.77
N GLN A 263 -21.70 -6.69 -4.74
CA GLN A 263 -23.11 -6.28 -4.73
C GLN A 263 -23.67 -5.98 -3.33
N SER A 264 -22.93 -6.28 -2.25
CA SER A 264 -23.41 -6.14 -0.87
C SER A 264 -23.56 -4.68 -0.43
N SER A 265 -24.41 -4.43 0.56
CA SER A 265 -24.60 -3.10 1.15
C SER A 265 -23.34 -2.61 1.86
N GLU A 266 -22.61 -3.50 2.53
CA GLU A 266 -21.35 -3.19 3.22
C GLU A 266 -20.28 -2.74 2.23
N ALA A 267 -20.13 -3.43 1.09
CA ALA A 267 -19.18 -3.04 0.05
C ALA A 267 -19.54 -1.67 -0.56
N LYS A 268 -20.83 -1.42 -0.84
CA LYS A 268 -21.30 -0.10 -1.30
C LYS A 268 -21.00 1.00 -0.29
N ALA A 269 -21.23 0.76 1.00
CA ALA A 269 -20.95 1.72 2.06
C ALA A 269 -19.44 2.02 2.21
N LEU A 270 -18.59 0.99 2.13
CA LEU A 270 -17.13 1.16 2.20
C LEU A 270 -16.58 1.91 0.98
N ARG A 271 -17.09 1.64 -0.23
CA ARG A 271 -16.74 2.42 -1.43
C ARG A 271 -17.17 3.87 -1.32
N TYR A 272 -18.37 4.14 -0.78
CA TYR A 272 -18.84 5.49 -0.52
C TYR A 272 -17.91 6.23 0.46
N ALA A 273 -17.53 5.60 1.57
CA ALA A 273 -16.58 6.15 2.54
C ALA A 273 -15.23 6.48 1.89
N PHE A 274 -14.68 5.55 1.08
CA PHE A 274 -13.43 5.76 0.34
C PHE A 274 -13.49 7.00 -0.57
N PHE A 275 -14.54 7.15 -1.39
CA PHE A 275 -14.66 8.32 -2.26
C PHE A 275 -14.90 9.61 -1.49
N SER A 276 -15.59 9.56 -0.35
CA SER A 276 -15.81 10.72 0.51
C SER A 276 -14.49 11.22 1.10
N GLU A 277 -13.65 10.31 1.60
CA GLU A 277 -12.31 10.63 2.10
C GLU A 277 -11.42 11.23 1.00
N LYS A 278 -11.45 10.63 -0.20
CA LYS A 278 -10.69 11.16 -1.36
C LYS A 278 -11.11 12.57 -1.77
N LYS A 279 -12.41 12.86 -1.76
CA LYS A 279 -12.92 14.20 -2.05
C LYS A 279 -12.45 15.22 -1.01
N MET A 280 -12.42 14.85 0.27
CA MET A 280 -11.90 15.72 1.33
C MET A 280 -10.40 16.01 1.16
N GLN A 281 -9.60 15.00 0.77
CA GLN A 281 -8.17 15.18 0.51
C GLN A 281 -7.88 16.08 -0.70
N ALA A 282 -8.73 16.07 -1.73
CA ALA A 282 -8.59 16.90 -2.91
C ALA A 282 -9.00 18.38 -2.69
N GLY A 283 -9.77 18.67 -1.63
CA GLY A 283 -10.35 19.98 -1.35
C GLY A 283 -9.45 20.96 -0.59
N GLY A 284 -8.12 20.89 -0.75
CA GLY A 284 -7.18 21.77 -0.04
C GLY A 284 -7.37 23.25 -0.36
N SER A 285 -7.22 24.12 0.65
CA SER A 285 -7.15 25.57 0.48
C SER A 285 -6.01 25.94 -0.49
N GLN A 286 -6.26 26.91 -1.39
CA GLN A 286 -5.22 27.41 -2.32
C GLN A 286 -4.08 28.14 -1.60
N GLN A 287 -4.30 28.59 -0.36
CA GLN A 287 -3.30 29.26 0.45
C GLN A 287 -2.69 28.26 1.44
N THR A 288 -1.42 27.93 1.21
CA THR A 288 -0.61 27.09 2.09
C THR A 288 0.37 27.95 2.89
N PHE A 289 0.61 27.54 4.13
CA PHE A 289 1.65 28.11 4.98
C PHE A 289 2.72 27.04 5.22
N THR A 290 3.99 27.42 5.17
CA THR A 290 5.08 26.52 5.56
C THR A 290 5.14 26.51 7.08
N ILE A 291 4.98 25.32 7.66
CA ILE A 291 5.09 25.10 9.11
C ILE A 291 6.35 24.25 9.31
N SER A 292 7.28 24.74 10.12
CA SER A 292 8.51 24.04 10.50
C SER A 292 8.48 23.65 11.98
N GLU A 293 7.89 24.51 12.82
CA GLU A 293 7.81 24.33 14.26
C GLU A 293 6.42 24.64 14.81
N VAL A 294 5.97 23.83 15.77
CA VAL A 294 4.62 23.88 16.32
C VAL A 294 4.67 23.96 17.84
N ALA A 295 3.92 24.89 18.44
CA ALA A 295 3.68 24.89 19.88
C ALA A 295 2.35 24.21 20.21
N VAL A 296 2.33 23.42 21.28
CA VAL A 296 1.12 22.84 21.86
C VAL A 296 1.02 23.29 23.31
N ILE A 297 -0.04 24.03 23.64
CA ILE A 297 -0.28 24.54 25.00
C ILE A 297 -1.15 23.55 25.75
N GLY A 298 -0.63 23.01 26.85
CA GLY A 298 -1.30 22.01 27.67
C GLY A 298 -0.64 20.65 27.55
N ALA A 299 0.02 20.18 28.60
CA ALA A 299 0.68 18.86 28.67
C ALA A 299 -0.28 17.74 29.17
N GLY A 300 -1.58 17.99 29.11
CA GLY A 300 -2.63 17.03 29.42
C GLY A 300 -2.77 15.91 28.37
N THR A 301 -3.81 15.09 28.48
CA THR A 301 -4.05 13.97 27.55
C THR A 301 -4.15 14.43 26.10
N MET A 302 -4.87 15.53 25.84
CA MET A 302 -5.06 16.08 24.49
C MET A 302 -3.76 16.63 23.92
N GLY A 303 -3.09 17.57 24.61
CA GLY A 303 -1.86 18.15 24.08
C GLY A 303 -0.71 17.16 23.97
N SER A 304 -0.63 16.14 24.85
CA SER A 304 0.32 15.04 24.66
C SER A 304 0.07 14.29 23.34
N ALA A 305 -1.20 13.99 23.02
CA ALA A 305 -1.56 13.30 21.78
C ALA A 305 -1.32 14.16 20.54
N ILE A 306 -1.63 15.46 20.61
CA ILE A 306 -1.37 16.43 19.54
C ILE A 306 0.14 16.54 19.28
N ALA A 307 0.96 16.68 20.33
CA ALA A 307 2.41 16.73 20.21
C ALA A 307 2.98 15.48 19.53
N ILE A 308 2.48 14.29 19.89
CA ILE A 308 2.84 13.02 19.23
C ILE A 308 2.48 13.07 17.74
N CYS A 309 1.30 13.57 17.36
CA CYS A 309 0.90 13.66 15.96
C CYS A 309 1.87 14.51 15.12
N PHE A 310 2.31 15.66 15.65
CA PHE A 310 3.28 16.52 14.96
C PHE A 310 4.67 15.90 14.91
N ALA A 311 5.16 15.34 16.02
CA ALA A 311 6.46 14.67 16.05
C ALA A 311 6.51 13.44 15.13
N ASP A 312 5.42 12.67 15.03
CA ASP A 312 5.30 11.54 14.11
C ASP A 312 5.34 11.96 12.64
N ALA A 313 4.86 13.17 12.34
CA ALA A 313 4.94 13.78 11.02
C ALA A 313 6.27 14.50 10.75
N GLY A 314 7.19 14.53 11.73
CA GLY A 314 8.53 15.09 11.60
C GLY A 314 8.67 16.58 11.93
N PHE A 315 7.65 17.20 12.51
CA PHE A 315 7.73 18.59 12.95
C PHE A 315 8.46 18.71 14.29
N LYS A 316 9.12 19.85 14.50
CA LYS A 316 9.59 20.25 15.84
C LYS A 316 8.41 20.70 16.67
N VAL A 317 8.37 20.29 17.93
CA VAL A 317 7.24 20.56 18.83
C VAL A 317 7.73 21.16 20.13
N ILE A 318 7.13 22.29 20.53
CA ILE A 318 7.28 22.86 21.87
C ILE A 318 6.02 22.57 22.68
N LEU A 319 6.12 21.73 23.70
CA LEU A 319 5.04 21.45 24.64
C LEU A 319 5.11 22.44 25.80
N LEU A 320 4.20 23.42 25.79
CA LEU A 320 4.13 24.47 26.79
C LEU A 320 3.16 24.07 27.92
N GLU A 321 3.58 24.27 29.17
CA GLU A 321 2.72 24.04 30.33
C GLU A 321 3.00 25.04 31.46
N GLN A 322 2.00 25.33 32.31
CA GLN A 322 2.12 26.36 33.34
C GLN A 322 3.08 25.99 34.49
N SER A 323 3.24 24.70 34.78
CA SER A 323 4.10 24.23 35.87
C SER A 323 5.03 23.11 35.42
N GLN A 324 6.26 23.16 35.91
CA GLN A 324 7.29 22.17 35.63
C GLN A 324 6.80 20.74 35.97
N GLN A 325 6.09 20.59 37.09
CA GLN A 325 5.55 19.29 37.50
C GLN A 325 4.51 18.74 36.51
N ALA A 326 3.65 19.60 35.95
CA ALA A 326 2.66 19.18 34.96
C ALA A 326 3.31 18.86 33.62
N LEU A 327 4.33 19.63 33.23
CA LEU A 327 5.14 19.39 32.04
C LEU A 327 5.80 18.01 32.08
N GLU A 328 6.50 17.70 33.17
CA GLU A 328 7.18 16.40 33.37
C GLU A 328 6.21 15.22 33.28
N ARG A 329 5.01 15.36 33.85
CA ARG A 329 3.95 14.34 33.72
C ARG A 329 3.50 14.15 32.26
N GLY A 330 3.42 15.23 31.49
CA GLY A 330 3.06 15.16 30.07
C GLY A 330 4.15 14.51 29.23
N LEU A 331 5.41 14.93 29.40
CA LEU A 331 6.56 14.34 28.71
C LEU A 331 6.69 12.85 29.00
N LYS A 332 6.52 12.45 30.27
CA LYS A 332 6.52 11.03 30.65
C LYS A 332 5.40 10.25 29.96
N ARG A 333 4.19 10.82 29.83
CA ARG A 333 3.08 10.18 29.11
C ARG A 333 3.41 9.95 27.63
N ILE A 334 4.05 10.93 27.00
CA ILE A 334 4.49 10.85 25.61
C ILE A 334 5.53 9.72 25.47
N GLU A 335 6.52 9.69 26.35
CA GLU A 335 7.54 8.65 26.39
C GLU A 335 6.94 7.25 26.55
N GLU A 336 6.05 7.05 27.53
CA GLU A 336 5.37 5.77 27.77
C GLU A 336 4.57 5.31 26.53
N GLN A 337 3.94 6.24 25.81
CA GLN A 337 3.20 5.93 24.60
C GLN A 337 4.14 5.49 23.47
N TYR A 338 5.29 6.15 23.29
CA TYR A 338 6.30 5.72 22.32
C TYR A 338 6.93 4.37 22.70
N GLN A 339 7.22 4.14 23.98
CA GLN A 339 7.70 2.85 24.47
C GLN A 339 6.72 1.72 24.14
N ARG A 340 5.41 1.93 24.26
CA ARG A 340 4.39 0.94 23.85
C ARG A 340 4.40 0.69 22.35
N SER A 341 4.56 1.73 21.53
CA SER A 341 4.67 1.59 20.07
C SER A 341 5.96 0.84 19.67
N CYS A 342 7.07 1.11 20.33
CA CYS A 342 8.33 0.40 20.12
C CYS A 342 8.24 -1.08 20.54
N LYS A 343 7.69 -1.36 21.73
CA LYS A 343 7.46 -2.73 22.23
C LYS A 343 6.52 -3.54 21.34
N SER A 344 5.57 -2.89 20.67
CA SER A 344 4.67 -3.54 19.70
C SER A 344 5.23 -3.62 18.28
N GLY A 345 6.47 -3.19 18.06
CA GLY A 345 7.15 -3.24 16.77
C GLY A 345 6.62 -2.24 15.73
N ARG A 346 5.82 -1.25 16.13
CA ARG A 346 5.29 -0.24 15.20
C ARG A 346 6.34 0.80 14.79
N ILE A 347 7.31 1.03 15.67
CA ILE A 347 8.45 1.92 15.44
C ILE A 347 9.72 1.26 15.97
N SER A 348 10.87 1.61 15.39
CA SER A 348 12.17 1.22 15.92
C SER A 348 12.58 2.09 17.11
N GLN A 349 13.58 1.64 17.88
CA GLN A 349 14.16 2.47 18.94
C GLN A 349 14.71 3.79 18.40
N ALA A 350 15.41 3.75 17.25
CA ALA A 350 15.93 4.96 16.60
C ALA A 350 14.81 5.95 16.22
N GLN A 351 13.68 5.46 15.73
CA GLN A 351 12.51 6.31 15.42
C GLN A 351 11.89 6.91 16.69
N MET A 352 11.81 6.14 17.77
CA MET A 352 11.35 6.64 19.07
C MET A 352 12.27 7.77 19.57
N ASP A 353 13.58 7.55 19.57
CA ASP A 353 14.57 8.53 20.05
C ASP A 353 14.51 9.81 19.23
N GLN A 354 14.40 9.70 17.90
CA GLN A 354 14.23 10.83 16.99
C GLN A 354 12.97 11.65 17.32
N ARG A 355 11.82 10.98 17.52
CA ARG A 355 10.53 11.64 17.80
C ARG A 355 10.50 12.30 19.17
N LEU A 356 11.12 11.66 20.17
CA LEU A 356 11.26 12.26 21.50
C LEU A 356 12.17 13.49 21.47
N ALA A 357 13.28 13.44 20.72
CA ALA A 357 14.17 14.58 20.55
C ALA A 357 13.51 15.76 19.82
N ALA A 358 12.48 15.51 19.00
CA ALA A 358 11.70 16.56 18.35
C ALA A 358 10.73 17.29 19.28
N ILE A 359 10.48 16.79 20.50
CA ILE A 359 9.54 17.37 21.46
C ILE A 359 10.32 18.03 22.61
N GLN A 360 10.30 19.36 22.66
CA GLN A 360 10.89 20.15 23.74
C GLN A 360 9.81 20.62 24.72
N GLY A 361 10.04 20.46 26.02
CA GLY A 361 9.17 21.02 27.05
C GLY A 361 9.57 22.43 27.46
N SER A 362 8.59 23.29 27.76
CA SER A 362 8.83 24.63 28.30
C SER A 362 7.71 25.09 29.24
N CYS A 363 8.04 26.01 30.15
CA CYS A 363 7.05 26.72 30.97
C CYS A 363 6.98 28.22 30.67
N GLU A 364 7.71 28.68 29.65
CA GLU A 364 7.84 30.11 29.33
C GLU A 364 7.30 30.42 27.94
N TYR A 365 6.37 31.38 27.85
CA TYR A 365 5.78 31.78 26.56
C TYR A 365 6.80 32.35 25.57
N VAL A 366 7.92 32.93 26.05
CA VAL A 366 8.99 33.43 25.16
C VAL A 366 9.59 32.33 24.28
N SER A 367 9.56 31.08 24.74
CA SER A 367 10.07 29.92 23.99
C SER A 367 9.28 29.64 22.72
N ILE A 368 8.05 30.15 22.60
CA ILE A 368 7.18 29.93 21.44
C ILE A 368 7.02 31.17 20.55
N SER A 369 7.84 32.20 20.73
CA SER A 369 7.79 33.46 19.96
C SER A 369 8.03 33.30 18.45
N ASN A 370 8.76 32.26 18.04
CA ASN A 370 9.15 32.05 16.64
C ASN A 370 8.46 30.82 15.98
N VAL A 371 7.42 30.26 16.60
CA VAL A 371 6.73 29.08 16.05
C VAL A 371 5.75 29.48 14.96
N ASP A 372 5.55 28.61 13.98
CA ASP A 372 4.67 28.88 12.83
C ASP A 372 3.19 28.59 13.14
N LEU A 373 2.94 27.71 14.12
CA LEU A 373 1.60 27.28 14.52
C LEU A 373 1.53 27.03 16.02
N VAL A 374 0.50 27.58 16.68
CA VAL A 374 0.18 27.29 18.09
C VAL A 374 -1.17 26.58 18.17
N ILE A 375 -1.23 25.47 18.92
CA ILE A 375 -2.45 24.74 19.23
C ILE A 375 -2.71 24.80 20.72
N GLU A 376 -3.82 25.43 21.09
CA GLU A 376 -4.28 25.49 22.47
C GLU A 376 -5.09 24.23 22.84
N ALA A 377 -4.64 23.52 23.87
CA ALA A 377 -5.25 22.30 24.39
C ALA A 377 -5.29 22.30 25.93
N ALA A 378 -5.45 23.49 26.54
CA ALA A 378 -5.56 23.68 27.97
C ALA A 378 -6.99 23.39 28.46
N PHE A 379 -7.23 23.68 29.74
CA PHE A 379 -8.52 23.41 30.39
C PHE A 379 -9.67 24.18 29.72
N GLU A 380 -10.83 23.54 29.62
CA GLU A 380 -12.03 24.07 28.96
C GLU A 380 -12.72 25.13 29.81
N SER A 381 -12.12 26.32 29.87
CA SER A 381 -12.66 27.51 30.52
C SER A 381 -12.39 28.74 29.66
N LEU A 382 -13.44 29.52 29.38
CA LEU A 382 -13.34 30.74 28.57
C LEU A 382 -12.30 31.72 29.13
N GLN A 383 -12.28 31.91 30.45
CA GLN A 383 -11.36 32.83 31.12
C GLN A 383 -9.90 32.38 30.94
N VAL A 384 -9.65 31.07 31.08
CA VAL A 384 -8.31 30.48 30.89
C VAL A 384 -7.86 30.64 29.44
N LYS A 385 -8.74 30.31 28.47
CA LYS A 385 -8.42 30.46 27.05
C LYS A 385 -8.14 31.92 26.70
N GLN A 386 -8.96 32.87 27.15
CA GLN A 386 -8.69 34.30 26.92
C GLN A 386 -7.35 34.77 27.49
N ALA A 387 -6.96 34.28 28.68
CA ALA A 387 -5.65 34.62 29.26
C ALA A 387 -4.49 34.03 28.44
N ILE A 388 -4.62 32.79 27.97
CA ILE A 388 -3.64 32.15 27.09
C ILE A 388 -3.50 32.93 25.78
N PHE A 389 -4.60 33.24 25.10
CA PHE A 389 -4.57 33.95 23.82
C PHE A 389 -4.01 35.39 23.96
N LYS A 390 -4.27 36.07 25.07
CA LYS A 390 -3.61 37.37 25.36
C LYS A 390 -2.10 37.23 25.55
N SER A 391 -1.66 36.13 26.17
CA SER A 391 -0.23 35.85 26.36
C SER A 391 0.43 35.53 25.02
N LEU A 392 -0.25 34.78 24.16
CA LEU A 392 0.20 34.47 22.79
C LEU A 392 0.35 35.72 21.92
N ASP A 393 -0.58 36.67 22.00
CA ASP A 393 -0.53 37.92 21.22
C ASP A 393 0.62 38.85 21.64
N SER A 394 1.24 38.58 22.80
CA SER A 394 2.28 39.41 23.39
C SER A 394 3.72 38.90 23.17
N VAL A 395 3.89 37.70 22.62
CA VAL A 395 5.21 37.04 22.47
C VAL A 395 5.60 36.80 21.02
#